data_AF-A0AAV0TSI0-F1
#
_entry.id   AF-A0AAV0TSI0-F1
#
_cell.length_a   1.000
_cell.length_b   1.000
_cell.length_c   1.000
_cell.angle_alpha   90.00
_cell.angle_beta   90.00
_cell.angle_gamma   90.00
#
_symmetry.space_group_name_H-M   'P 1'
#
loop_
_entity.id
_entity.type
_entity.pdbx_description
1 polymer ?
#
loop_
_entity_poly.entity_id
_entity_poly.type
_entity_poly.pdbx_seq_one_letter_code
_entity_poly.pdbx_strand_id
1 'polypeptide(L)'
;MTSSEQFLTKKYEKWNNFQEDSDSDTDDVLRVPTQFDVEGDADIIISTEMLLTSNQVERYRKLEKKHLEVWQVVVRQLRVWSASSTGAEEGQDAVPCRPYCVLVNNLYPLGQVVLKKICDPPEVYPSTETVLELTLQAMVDPPTNTPQHRPDKIVFPDKHFVGKLRKSYSALAIECSYLSESDGIDAYIQELSQHLIRKDLASVAEVSERPGLVSGPGVTPEALAAFYSACEQYAKLEPWDHLAERQAIQIDAVGDEELRLDARHHVSRGTVFSSVINTHTDTGPNGEGGDHIRGMALFFTRADLERRVLPPGEQLALMQTPELRRCAKCDKRAAPDKELKRCTRCKCTFYCNAQCQRGHWKDHKVSCTPLGSTTSGTAEHKIVWGAKEMSILYGPQTSVPFDDLDVIAKHSLPIAKVKGDTLYPSAVVFRKGDPSVPDVTELAWLTRGLNAQIEVISNHPLFMQKTMGELLGLDEHDGEQRKLKLSCKTFGFSDQLVIRNSTVLTMQDVERLRKVIKKQQTATQDTSANEKVSDVNASTENTKDGKAESESDDDDDEGADLKDGETNCVVM
;
A
#
# COMPACT_ATOMS: atom_id res chain seq x y z
N MET A 1 15.99 10.89 2.68
CA MET A 1 15.64 9.52 3.04
C MET A 1 16.97 8.81 3.19
N THR A 2 17.35 8.50 4.43
CA THR A 2 18.54 7.69 4.72
C THR A 2 18.41 6.36 4.01
N SER A 3 19.47 5.93 3.35
CA SER A 3 19.54 4.72 2.53
C SER A 3 18.87 3.53 3.22
N SER A 4 18.10 2.79 2.44
CA SER A 4 17.70 1.42 2.69
C SER A 4 18.89 0.64 3.30
N GLU A 5 18.59 -0.08 4.38
CA GLU A 5 19.33 -1.29 4.79
C GLU A 5 20.66 -1.15 5.57
N GLN A 6 21.17 0.05 5.88
CA GLN A 6 22.36 0.17 6.77
C GLN A 6 22.15 -0.29 8.24
N PHE A 7 20.94 -0.71 8.61
CA PHE A 7 20.53 -0.94 10.02
C PHE A 7 20.43 -2.42 10.41
N LEU A 8 20.86 -3.33 9.53
CA LEU A 8 20.93 -4.78 9.78
C LEU A 8 22.30 -5.32 9.41
N THR A 9 23.36 -4.74 10.00
CA THR A 9 24.75 -5.23 9.87
C THR A 9 24.98 -6.63 10.49
N LYS A 10 23.92 -7.30 10.95
CA LYS A 10 23.99 -8.50 11.78
C LYS A 10 23.52 -9.73 11.02
N LYS A 11 24.43 -10.70 10.91
CA LYS A 11 24.08 -12.09 10.62
C LYS A 11 23.13 -12.59 11.70
N TYR A 12 22.13 -13.37 11.30
CA TYR A 12 21.21 -14.02 12.23
C TYR A 12 21.96 -14.73 13.37
N GLU A 13 21.62 -14.35 14.61
CA GLU A 13 22.13 -14.97 15.83
C GLU A 13 21.05 -15.89 16.43
N LYS A 14 21.47 -17.09 16.86
CA LYS A 14 20.54 -18.00 17.55
C LYS A 14 20.15 -17.42 18.91
N TRP A 15 18.87 -17.13 19.11
CA TRP A 15 18.28 -16.60 20.35
C TRP A 15 18.33 -17.56 21.55
N ASN A 16 18.96 -18.73 21.40
CA ASN A 16 19.20 -19.69 22.47
C ASN A 16 20.25 -19.23 23.47
N ASN A 17 21.15 -18.32 23.07
CA ASN A 17 22.20 -17.77 23.91
C ASN A 17 21.84 -16.43 24.55
N PHE A 18 20.61 -15.93 24.33
CA PHE A 18 20.12 -14.77 25.09
C PHE A 18 19.84 -15.23 26.53
N GLN A 19 20.90 -15.23 27.34
CA GLN A 19 20.84 -15.34 28.79
C GLN A 19 21.06 -13.95 29.35
N GLU A 20 20.20 -13.54 30.27
CA GLU A 20 20.38 -12.31 31.01
C GLU A 20 21.40 -12.59 32.11
N ASP A 21 22.65 -12.22 31.86
CA ASP A 21 23.53 -11.85 32.97
C ASP A 21 22.93 -10.59 33.62
N SER A 22 22.87 -10.63 34.94
CA SER A 22 22.08 -9.76 35.81
C SER A 22 22.42 -8.28 35.73
N ASP A 23 21.59 -7.49 36.43
CA ASP A 23 21.83 -6.13 36.93
C ASP A 23 21.08 -5.00 36.19
N SER A 24 19.75 -5.06 36.24
CA SER A 24 18.98 -3.87 36.61
C SER A 24 17.88 -4.27 37.59
N ASP A 25 18.31 -4.55 38.83
CA ASP A 25 17.41 -4.47 39.98
C ASP A 25 16.81 -3.07 40.05
N THR A 26 15.54 -3.01 40.45
CA THR A 26 14.74 -1.83 40.81
C THR A 26 14.28 -0.93 39.67
N ASP A 27 13.24 -1.36 38.96
CA ASP A 27 12.12 -0.44 38.69
C ASP A 27 10.81 -1.16 39.03
N ASP A 28 10.09 -0.62 40.01
CA ASP A 28 8.75 -1.08 40.39
C ASP A 28 7.84 -1.00 39.17
N VAL A 29 7.52 -2.16 38.57
CA VAL A 29 6.50 -2.26 37.53
C VAL A 29 5.19 -1.74 38.13
N LEU A 30 4.67 -0.64 37.57
CA LEU A 30 3.44 0.01 38.01
C LEU A 30 2.30 -1.00 38.06
N ARG A 31 1.79 -1.29 39.28
CA ARG A 31 0.57 -2.07 39.48
C ARG A 31 -0.64 -1.26 38.99
N VAL A 32 -1.07 -1.50 37.76
CA VAL A 32 -2.32 -0.95 37.22
C VAL A 32 -3.50 -1.83 37.68
N PRO A 33 -4.61 -1.26 38.17
CA PRO A 33 -5.82 -2.03 38.47
C PRO A 33 -6.40 -2.61 37.17
N THR A 34 -6.37 -3.93 37.02
CA THR A 34 -6.80 -4.64 35.82
C THR A 34 -8.30 -4.94 35.83
N GLN A 35 -9.01 -4.56 34.77
CA GLN A 35 -10.32 -5.14 34.44
C GLN A 35 -10.07 -6.35 33.53
N PHE A 36 -10.52 -7.53 33.94
CA PHE A 36 -10.40 -8.74 33.12
C PHE A 36 -11.76 -9.13 32.55
N ASP A 37 -11.77 -9.56 31.29
CA ASP A 37 -12.93 -10.20 30.68
C ASP A 37 -12.74 -11.72 30.69
N VAL A 38 -13.78 -12.41 31.19
CA VAL A 38 -13.89 -13.87 31.26
C VAL A 38 -14.93 -14.41 30.28
N GLU A 39 -15.68 -13.55 29.59
CA GLU A 39 -16.65 -13.91 28.56
C GLU A 39 -15.90 -14.43 27.32
N GLY A 40 -15.98 -15.73 27.07
CA GLY A 40 -15.39 -16.34 25.87
C GLY A 40 -14.75 -17.72 26.06
N ASP A 41 -14.65 -18.21 27.31
CA ASP A 41 -14.13 -19.55 27.60
C ASP A 41 -15.09 -20.68 27.16
N ALA A 42 -16.40 -20.39 27.13
CA ALA A 42 -17.44 -21.34 26.77
C ALA A 42 -17.43 -21.76 25.28
N ASP A 43 -16.90 -20.91 24.40
CA ASP A 43 -16.88 -21.15 22.95
C ASP A 43 -15.62 -21.91 22.47
N ILE A 44 -14.78 -22.35 23.40
CA ILE A 44 -13.47 -22.95 23.08
C ILE A 44 -13.62 -24.46 22.90
N ILE A 45 -13.28 -24.95 21.71
CA ILE A 45 -13.23 -26.37 21.40
C ILE A 45 -12.00 -26.99 22.08
N ILE A 46 -12.23 -27.85 23.07
CA ILE A 46 -11.16 -28.51 23.83
C ILE A 46 -10.67 -29.74 23.08
N SER A 47 -9.37 -29.81 22.84
CA SER A 47 -8.71 -30.97 22.27
C SER A 47 -8.70 -32.15 23.24
N THR A 48 -8.90 -33.34 22.70
CA THR A 48 -8.73 -34.60 23.46
C THR A 48 -7.29 -35.09 23.46
N GLU A 49 -6.39 -34.40 22.76
CA GLU A 49 -4.96 -34.71 22.70
C GLU A 49 -4.26 -34.40 24.02
N MET A 50 -3.32 -35.25 24.43
CA MET A 50 -2.47 -35.02 25.60
C MET A 50 -1.02 -34.93 25.14
N LEU A 51 -0.45 -33.74 25.24
CA LEU A 51 0.91 -33.44 24.75
C LEU A 51 2.00 -33.88 25.74
N LEU A 52 1.63 -34.29 26.96
CA LEU A 52 2.56 -34.75 27.99
C LEU A 52 2.62 -36.27 28.04
N THR A 53 3.83 -36.80 28.13
CA THR A 53 4.07 -38.21 28.44
C THR A 53 3.76 -38.51 29.92
N SER A 54 3.46 -39.76 30.25
CA SER A 54 3.22 -40.17 31.64
C SER A 54 4.39 -39.82 32.59
N ASN A 55 5.63 -39.98 32.12
CA ASN A 55 6.82 -39.63 32.91
C ASN A 55 6.90 -38.12 33.19
N GLN A 56 6.53 -37.27 32.23
CA GLN A 56 6.48 -35.82 32.46
C GLN A 56 5.38 -35.48 33.47
N VAL A 57 4.19 -36.09 33.35
CA VAL A 57 3.09 -35.87 34.31
C VAL A 57 3.53 -36.21 35.73
N GLU A 58 4.18 -37.36 35.94
CA GLU A 58 4.70 -37.75 37.25
C GLU A 58 5.77 -36.79 37.76
N ARG A 59 6.69 -36.34 36.89
CA ARG A 59 7.74 -35.38 37.24
C ARG A 59 7.15 -34.06 37.72
N TYR A 60 6.28 -33.43 36.94
CA TYR A 60 5.75 -32.10 37.25
C TYR A 60 4.68 -32.13 38.36
N ARG A 61 3.98 -33.27 38.56
CA ARG A 61 3.09 -33.47 39.71
C ARG A 61 3.80 -33.49 41.07
N LYS A 62 5.11 -33.78 41.10
CA LYS A 62 5.91 -33.75 42.33
C LYS A 62 6.26 -32.33 42.80
N LEU A 63 6.20 -31.33 41.91
CA LEU A 63 6.42 -29.93 42.29
C LEU A 63 5.35 -29.49 43.30
N GLU A 64 5.72 -28.58 44.20
CA GLU A 64 4.76 -27.97 45.10
C GLU A 64 3.73 -27.17 44.29
N LYS A 65 2.44 -27.27 44.65
CA LYS A 65 1.39 -26.47 44.04
C LYS A 65 1.15 -25.24 44.89
N LYS A 66 1.40 -24.04 44.36
CA LYS A 66 1.02 -22.79 45.03
C LYS A 66 -0.44 -22.47 44.76
N HIS A 67 -1.25 -22.47 45.80
CA HIS A 67 -2.67 -22.15 45.71
C HIS A 67 -2.88 -20.67 45.38
N LEU A 68 -3.94 -20.37 44.61
CA LEU A 68 -4.32 -19.03 44.13
C LEU A 68 -3.34 -18.37 43.16
N GLU A 69 -2.17 -18.96 42.91
CA GLU A 69 -1.21 -18.39 41.97
C GLU A 69 -1.71 -18.54 40.53
N VAL A 70 -1.74 -17.42 39.81
CA VAL A 70 -2.23 -17.36 38.44
C VAL A 70 -1.12 -16.89 37.53
N TRP A 71 -0.76 -17.72 36.55
CA TRP A 71 0.16 -17.35 35.49
C TRP A 71 -0.60 -17.04 34.20
N GLN A 72 -0.25 -15.96 33.51
CA GLN A 72 -0.72 -15.67 32.16
C GLN A 72 0.42 -15.87 31.17
N VAL A 73 0.17 -16.67 30.14
CA VAL A 73 1.15 -16.88 29.07
C VAL A 73 0.68 -16.12 27.84
N VAL A 74 1.53 -15.24 27.34
CA VAL A 74 1.25 -14.39 26.17
C VAL A 74 2.32 -14.56 25.11
N VAL A 75 1.89 -14.48 23.86
CA VAL A 75 2.79 -14.49 22.70
C VAL A 75 2.60 -13.16 21.98
N ARG A 76 3.67 -12.36 21.91
CA ARG A 76 3.64 -11.02 21.29
C ARG A 76 4.70 -10.90 20.22
N GLN A 77 4.37 -10.21 19.14
CA GLN A 77 5.32 -9.82 18.11
C GLN A 77 5.96 -8.49 18.50
N LEU A 78 7.27 -8.46 18.68
CA LEU A 78 7.97 -7.26 19.15
C LEU A 78 7.95 -6.16 18.08
N ARG A 79 7.93 -4.90 18.53
CA ARG A 79 7.96 -3.70 17.68
C ARG A 79 9.40 -3.25 17.43
N VAL A 80 10.22 -4.19 16.92
CA VAL A 80 11.61 -3.97 16.53
C VAL A 80 11.94 -4.84 15.30
N TRP A 81 12.94 -4.44 14.54
CA TRP A 81 13.49 -5.22 13.43
C TRP A 81 14.69 -6.04 13.90
N SER A 82 14.70 -7.33 13.56
CA SER A 82 15.82 -8.24 13.73
C SER A 82 16.11 -9.01 12.45
N ALA A 83 17.28 -9.63 12.35
CA ALA A 83 17.60 -10.53 11.25
C ALA A 83 16.74 -11.81 11.30
N SER A 84 16.14 -12.16 10.17
CA SER A 84 15.40 -13.41 9.96
C SER A 84 16.33 -14.63 10.04
N SER A 85 15.79 -15.78 10.46
CA SER A 85 16.54 -17.05 10.39
C SER A 85 16.77 -17.54 8.96
N THR A 86 15.93 -17.09 8.04
CA THR A 86 16.10 -17.30 6.60
C THR A 86 17.12 -16.28 6.08
N GLY A 87 18.30 -16.78 5.72
CA GLY A 87 19.40 -15.94 5.23
C GLY A 87 19.09 -15.31 3.87
N ALA A 88 19.59 -14.09 3.68
CA ALA A 88 19.90 -13.58 2.35
C ALA A 88 21.11 -14.34 1.78
N GLU A 89 21.29 -14.35 0.46
CA GLU A 89 22.43 -15.03 -0.16
C GLU A 89 23.76 -14.47 0.39
N GLU A 90 24.85 -15.26 0.32
CA GLU A 90 26.16 -14.83 0.83
C GLU A 90 26.56 -13.46 0.25
N GLY A 91 26.62 -12.42 1.10
CA GLY A 91 26.95 -11.05 0.69
C GLY A 91 25.78 -10.08 0.60
N GLN A 92 24.54 -10.50 0.88
CA GLN A 92 23.35 -9.65 0.96
C GLN A 92 22.95 -9.32 2.41
N ASP A 93 22.25 -8.20 2.61
CA ASP A 93 21.73 -7.77 3.91
C ASP A 93 20.70 -8.76 4.47
N ALA A 94 20.69 -8.96 5.79
CA ALA A 94 19.79 -9.93 6.41
C ALA A 94 18.33 -9.52 6.22
N VAL A 95 17.47 -10.48 5.86
CA VAL A 95 16.03 -10.22 5.68
C VAL A 95 15.44 -9.70 7.01
N PRO A 96 14.86 -8.49 7.05
CA PRO A 96 14.25 -7.95 8.26
C PRO A 96 13.05 -8.79 8.67
N CYS A 97 12.92 -9.07 9.97
CA CYS A 97 11.71 -9.65 10.56
C CYS A 97 11.39 -9.01 11.90
N ARG A 98 10.15 -9.19 12.37
CA ARG A 98 9.74 -8.83 13.72
C ARG A 98 9.68 -10.10 14.58
N PRO A 99 10.50 -10.20 15.64
CA PRO A 99 10.59 -11.42 16.43
C PRO A 99 9.34 -11.65 17.29
N TYR A 100 8.90 -12.90 17.41
CA TYR A 100 7.92 -13.31 18.41
C TYR A 100 8.58 -13.56 19.76
N CYS A 101 7.89 -13.19 20.84
CA CYS A 101 8.31 -13.41 22.21
C CYS A 101 7.20 -14.09 23.00
N VAL A 102 7.56 -15.15 23.72
CA VAL A 102 6.72 -15.80 24.73
C VAL A 102 7.04 -15.23 26.09
N LEU A 103 6.02 -14.72 26.79
CA LEU A 103 6.12 -14.27 28.17
C LEU A 103 5.23 -15.12 29.06
N VAL A 104 5.78 -15.57 30.19
CA VAL A 104 5.03 -16.21 31.28
C VAL A 104 5.01 -15.23 32.43
N ASN A 105 3.84 -14.70 32.75
CA ASN A 105 3.65 -13.66 33.75
C ASN A 105 2.92 -14.19 34.97
N ASN A 106 3.43 -13.95 36.17
CA ASN A 106 2.70 -14.18 37.41
C ASN A 106 1.73 -13.00 37.61
N LEU A 107 0.47 -13.16 37.21
CA LEU A 107 -0.56 -12.12 37.39
C LEU A 107 -0.90 -11.91 38.87
N TYR A 108 -0.93 -13.00 39.63
CA TYR A 108 -1.19 -12.97 41.04
C TYR A 108 -0.37 -14.06 41.77
N PRO A 109 0.28 -13.73 42.89
CA PRO A 109 0.19 -12.46 43.64
C PRO A 109 1.24 -11.39 43.27
N LEU A 110 2.24 -11.74 42.43
CA LEU A 110 3.47 -10.95 42.31
C LEU A 110 3.39 -9.85 41.25
N GLY A 111 2.65 -10.06 40.16
CA GLY A 111 2.58 -9.10 39.05
C GLY A 111 3.91 -8.97 38.30
N GLN A 112 4.66 -10.08 38.14
CA GLN A 112 6.02 -10.06 37.58
C GLN A 112 6.17 -11.06 36.43
N VAL A 113 7.12 -10.81 35.54
CA VAL A 113 7.48 -11.77 34.47
C VAL A 113 8.31 -12.91 35.06
N VAL A 114 7.82 -14.14 34.90
CA VAL A 114 8.48 -15.37 35.34
C VAL A 114 9.47 -15.85 34.30
N LEU A 115 9.09 -15.81 33.02
CA LEU A 115 9.95 -16.23 31.92
C LEU A 115 9.70 -15.32 30.72
N LYS A 116 10.78 -14.96 30.03
CA LYS A 116 10.76 -14.29 28.73
C LYS A 116 11.62 -15.08 27.77
N LYS A 117 11.09 -15.40 26.58
CA LYS A 117 11.83 -16.11 25.55
C LYS A 117 11.50 -15.54 24.18
N ILE A 118 12.54 -15.08 23.48
CA ILE A 118 12.44 -14.76 22.05
C ILE A 118 12.42 -16.08 21.29
N CYS A 119 11.50 -16.21 20.34
CA CYS A 119 11.33 -17.41 19.54
C CYS A 119 12.54 -17.65 18.65
N ASP A 120 12.81 -18.92 18.39
CA ASP A 120 13.85 -19.36 17.49
C ASP A 120 13.27 -20.45 16.57
N PRO A 121 12.96 -20.15 15.29
CA PRO A 121 13.17 -18.88 14.59
C PRO A 121 12.38 -17.66 15.11
N PRO A 122 12.92 -16.43 15.02
CA PRO A 122 12.26 -15.22 15.52
C PRO A 122 10.98 -14.88 14.76
N GLU A 123 10.95 -15.10 13.44
CA GLU A 123 9.81 -14.78 12.57
C GLU A 123 8.64 -15.77 12.66
N VAL A 124 8.81 -16.88 13.39
CA VAL A 124 7.83 -17.97 13.45
C VAL A 124 7.01 -17.89 14.73
N TYR A 125 5.69 -17.91 14.59
CA TYR A 125 4.76 -18.01 15.73
C TYR A 125 4.95 -19.36 16.43
N PRO A 126 5.13 -19.41 17.77
CA PRO A 126 5.47 -20.63 18.50
C PRO A 126 4.35 -21.67 18.49
N SER A 127 4.72 -22.95 18.44
CA SER A 127 3.74 -24.05 18.49
C SER A 127 3.19 -24.27 19.90
N THR A 128 2.11 -25.05 20.00
CA THR A 128 1.52 -25.48 21.27
C THR A 128 2.51 -26.20 22.17
N GLU A 129 3.38 -27.03 21.59
CA GLU A 129 4.41 -27.79 22.28
C GLU A 129 5.48 -26.86 22.83
N THR A 130 5.95 -25.90 22.03
CA THR A 130 6.93 -24.90 22.47
C THR A 130 6.41 -24.08 23.65
N VAL A 131 5.16 -23.60 23.57
CA VAL A 131 4.54 -22.82 24.66
C VAL A 131 4.38 -23.66 25.93
N LEU A 132 3.97 -24.92 25.79
CA LEU A 132 3.88 -25.85 26.91
C LEU A 132 5.25 -26.11 27.54
N GLU A 133 6.28 -26.38 26.74
CA GLU A 133 7.64 -26.63 27.21
C GLU A 133 8.21 -25.44 27.97
N LEU A 134 8.07 -24.22 27.43
CA LEU A 134 8.53 -23.00 28.10
C LEU A 134 7.80 -22.76 29.42
N THR A 135 6.50 -23.03 29.47
CA THR A 135 5.72 -22.88 30.71
C THR A 135 6.13 -23.90 31.76
N LEU A 136 6.45 -25.12 31.35
CA LEU A 136 6.98 -26.16 32.24
C LEU A 136 8.42 -25.87 32.70
N GLN A 137 9.24 -25.29 31.83
CA GLN A 137 10.57 -24.81 32.18
C GLN A 137 10.47 -23.74 33.28
N ALA A 138 9.55 -22.77 33.14
CA ALA A 138 9.32 -21.74 34.15
C ALA A 138 8.93 -22.31 35.54
N MET A 139 8.33 -23.51 35.61
CA MET A 139 8.03 -24.19 36.88
C MET A 139 9.27 -24.78 37.55
N VAL A 140 10.25 -25.21 36.75
CA VAL A 140 11.49 -25.87 37.21
C VAL A 140 12.60 -24.85 37.45
N ASP A 141 12.58 -23.75 36.73
CA ASP A 141 13.59 -22.69 36.78
C ASP A 141 12.91 -21.31 36.82
N PRO A 142 12.20 -20.98 37.92
CA PRO A 142 11.60 -19.66 38.09
C PRO A 142 12.66 -18.58 38.44
N PRO A 143 12.34 -17.28 38.34
CA PRO A 143 13.26 -16.19 38.68
C PRO A 143 13.86 -16.29 40.08
N THR A 144 15.06 -15.72 40.21
CA THR A 144 15.97 -15.82 41.38
C THR A 144 15.23 -15.67 42.71
N ASN A 145 15.54 -16.57 43.66
CA ASN A 145 14.93 -16.72 45.00
C ASN A 145 13.54 -17.39 45.06
N THR A 146 13.00 -17.90 43.96
CA THR A 146 11.75 -18.68 44.00
C THR A 146 12.04 -20.19 43.91
N PRO A 147 11.54 -21.04 44.83
CA PRO A 147 11.66 -22.50 44.69
C PRO A 147 10.88 -23.03 43.48
N GLN A 148 11.24 -24.21 42.98
CA GLN A 148 10.50 -24.89 41.92
C GLN A 148 9.07 -25.20 42.36
N HIS A 149 8.08 -24.80 41.57
CA HIS A 149 6.68 -24.95 41.91
C HIS A 149 5.81 -24.91 40.66
N ARG A 150 4.58 -25.38 40.77
CA ARG A 150 3.54 -25.19 39.77
C ARG A 150 2.47 -24.21 40.27
N PRO A 151 1.89 -23.38 39.39
CA PRO A 151 0.81 -22.48 39.74
C PRO A 151 -0.51 -23.23 39.96
N ASP A 152 -1.51 -22.52 40.48
CA ASP A 152 -2.88 -23.03 40.60
C ASP A 152 -3.58 -23.01 39.24
N LYS A 153 -3.40 -21.91 38.51
CA LYS A 153 -4.06 -21.62 37.24
C LYS A 153 -3.08 -21.05 36.22
N ILE A 154 -3.22 -21.48 34.97
CA ILE A 154 -2.59 -20.88 33.81
C ILE A 154 -3.68 -20.34 32.89
N VAL A 155 -3.54 -19.10 32.45
CA VAL A 155 -4.49 -18.45 31.56
C VAL A 155 -3.83 -17.97 30.27
N PHE A 156 -4.60 -17.97 29.19
CA PHE A 156 -4.14 -17.52 27.87
C PHE A 156 -5.14 -16.52 27.27
N PRO A 157 -4.67 -15.44 26.62
CA PRO A 157 -5.52 -14.60 25.78
C PRO A 157 -5.81 -15.26 24.42
N ASP A 158 -4.95 -16.17 23.95
CA ASP A 158 -5.20 -16.94 22.74
C ASP A 158 -6.03 -18.19 23.06
N LYS A 159 -7.27 -18.20 22.54
CA LYS A 159 -8.22 -19.31 22.70
C LYS A 159 -7.71 -20.63 22.09
N HIS A 160 -6.83 -20.58 21.09
CA HIS A 160 -6.22 -21.76 20.48
C HIS A 160 -5.38 -22.53 21.52
N PHE A 161 -4.53 -21.83 22.28
CA PHE A 161 -3.73 -22.45 23.34
C PHE A 161 -4.60 -23.04 24.44
N VAL A 162 -5.67 -22.35 24.84
CA VAL A 162 -6.62 -22.89 25.83
C VAL A 162 -7.20 -24.22 25.34
N GLY A 163 -7.72 -24.25 24.11
CA GLY A 163 -8.31 -25.46 23.54
C GLY A 163 -7.34 -26.62 23.45
N LYS A 164 -6.08 -26.36 23.08
CA LYS A 164 -5.05 -27.39 22.89
C LYS A 164 -4.36 -27.86 24.17
N LEU A 165 -4.15 -26.97 25.14
CA LEU A 165 -3.31 -27.26 26.32
C LEU A 165 -4.10 -27.62 27.57
N ARG A 166 -5.42 -27.35 27.61
CA ARG A 166 -6.25 -27.58 28.80
C ARG A 166 -6.15 -29.00 29.33
N LYS A 167 -6.19 -30.02 28.47
CA LYS A 167 -6.06 -31.42 28.89
C LYS A 167 -4.69 -31.73 29.50
N SER A 168 -3.61 -31.23 28.90
CA SER A 168 -2.24 -31.38 29.41
C SER A 168 -2.06 -30.73 30.78
N TYR A 169 -2.53 -29.49 30.98
CA TYR A 169 -2.45 -28.82 32.28
C TYR A 169 -3.35 -29.46 33.35
N SER A 170 -4.53 -29.94 32.94
CA SER A 170 -5.44 -30.68 33.85
C SER A 170 -4.78 -31.96 34.36
N ALA A 171 -3.97 -32.63 33.52
CA ALA A 171 -3.18 -33.77 33.94
C ALA A 171 -2.13 -33.40 35.00
N LEU A 172 -1.72 -32.14 35.13
CA LEU A 172 -0.82 -31.65 36.18
C LEU A 172 -1.56 -31.07 37.40
N ALA A 173 -2.90 -31.16 37.44
CA ALA A 173 -3.76 -30.51 38.41
C ALA A 173 -3.63 -28.97 38.41
N ILE A 174 -3.42 -28.39 37.23
CA ILE A 174 -3.40 -26.95 36.99
C ILE A 174 -4.63 -26.59 36.16
N GLU A 175 -5.39 -25.58 36.59
CA GLU A 175 -6.53 -25.07 35.83
C GLU A 175 -6.04 -24.30 34.60
N CYS A 176 -6.71 -24.48 33.45
CA CYS A 176 -6.34 -23.82 32.19
C CYS A 176 -7.57 -23.16 31.56
N SER A 177 -7.57 -21.83 31.46
CA SER A 177 -8.72 -21.06 30.98
C SER A 177 -8.33 -19.87 30.12
N TYR A 178 -9.30 -19.34 29.40
CA TYR A 178 -9.17 -18.03 28.76
C TYR A 178 -9.16 -16.90 29.79
N LEU A 179 -8.33 -15.90 29.53
CA LEU A 179 -8.39 -14.59 30.19
C LEU A 179 -7.85 -13.54 29.22
N SER A 180 -8.53 -12.41 29.11
CA SER A 180 -8.02 -11.26 28.35
C SER A 180 -6.60 -10.87 28.78
N GLU A 181 -5.81 -10.35 27.86
CA GLU A 181 -4.45 -9.93 28.14
C GLU A 181 -4.40 -8.83 29.21
N SER A 182 -3.41 -8.88 30.11
CA SER A 182 -3.21 -7.83 31.13
C SER A 182 -2.62 -6.54 30.56
N ASP A 183 -3.13 -5.39 30.99
CA ASP A 183 -2.75 -4.04 30.50
C ASP A 183 -1.24 -3.71 30.62
N GLY A 184 -0.52 -4.31 31.58
CA GLY A 184 0.90 -4.04 31.81
C GLY A 184 1.87 -4.63 30.77
N ILE A 185 1.40 -5.50 29.88
CA ILE A 185 2.27 -6.22 28.93
C ILE A 185 2.84 -5.27 27.87
N ASP A 186 2.07 -4.29 27.39
CA ASP A 186 2.54 -3.36 26.36
C ASP A 186 3.76 -2.55 26.83
N ALA A 187 3.73 -2.06 28.08
CA ALA A 187 4.85 -1.34 28.69
C ALA A 187 6.10 -2.23 28.81
N TYR A 188 5.92 -3.49 29.21
CA TYR A 188 7.00 -4.47 29.29
C TYR A 188 7.63 -4.77 27.92
N ILE A 189 6.79 -4.95 26.88
CA ILE A 189 7.26 -5.19 25.51
C ILE A 189 8.07 -3.99 24.99
N GLN A 190 7.66 -2.77 25.33
CA GLN A 190 8.41 -1.57 24.99
C GLN A 190 9.79 -1.54 25.67
N GLU A 191 9.87 -1.88 26.96
CA GLU A 191 11.14 -1.96 27.69
C GLU A 191 12.06 -3.05 27.11
N LEU A 192 11.53 -4.25 26.84
CA LEU A 192 12.26 -5.33 26.20
C LEU A 192 12.78 -4.92 24.83
N SER A 193 11.96 -4.23 24.03
CA SER A 193 12.34 -3.71 22.72
C SER A 193 13.52 -2.74 22.83
N GLN A 194 13.48 -1.81 23.80
CA GLN A 194 14.60 -0.89 24.06
C GLN A 194 15.86 -1.62 24.50
N HIS A 195 15.74 -2.64 25.34
CA HIS A 195 16.88 -3.46 25.78
C HIS A 195 17.56 -4.17 24.61
N LEU A 196 16.78 -4.73 23.69
CA LEU A 196 17.32 -5.35 22.47
C LEU A 196 18.06 -4.36 21.59
N ILE A 197 17.54 -3.13 21.46
CA ILE A 197 18.21 -2.05 20.74
C ILE A 197 19.53 -1.67 21.43
N ARG A 198 19.55 -1.54 22.77
CA ARG A 198 20.77 -1.21 23.53
C ARG A 198 21.85 -2.28 23.40
N LYS A 199 21.46 -3.56 23.34
CA LYS A 199 22.36 -4.69 23.07
C LYS A 199 22.70 -4.86 21.59
N ASP A 200 22.25 -3.93 20.74
CA ASP A 200 22.46 -3.92 19.28
C ASP A 200 21.82 -5.16 18.61
N LEU A 201 20.94 -5.91 19.29
CA LEU A 201 20.32 -7.14 18.76
C LEU A 201 19.12 -6.85 17.83
N ALA A 202 18.62 -5.62 17.85
CA ALA A 202 17.50 -5.17 17.03
C ALA A 202 17.60 -3.68 16.73
N SER A 203 16.88 -3.20 15.73
CA SER A 203 16.80 -1.79 15.36
C SER A 203 15.36 -1.34 15.12
N VAL A 204 15.13 -0.03 15.15
CA VAL A 204 13.82 0.57 14.83
C VAL A 204 14.06 1.69 13.83
N ALA A 205 13.34 1.64 12.71
CA ALA A 205 13.37 2.71 11.73
C ALA A 205 12.38 3.81 12.13
N GLU A 206 12.70 5.06 11.79
CA GLU A 206 11.83 6.22 12.09
C GLU A 206 10.41 6.02 11.55
N VAL A 207 10.27 5.42 10.36
CA VAL A 207 8.97 5.14 9.73
C VAL A 207 8.15 4.15 10.56
N SER A 208 8.80 3.21 11.25
CA SER A 208 8.12 2.15 12.00
C SER A 208 7.39 2.68 13.24
N GLU A 209 7.85 3.79 13.84
CA GLU A 209 7.21 4.42 15.01
C GLU A 209 6.15 5.45 14.65
N ARG A 210 5.99 5.79 13.37
CA ARG A 210 4.95 6.73 12.96
C ARG A 210 3.55 6.13 13.23
N PRO A 211 2.53 6.96 13.53
CA PRO A 211 1.18 6.44 13.67
C PRO A 211 0.69 5.80 12.37
N GLY A 212 0.07 4.62 12.48
CA GLY A 212 -0.52 3.90 11.33
C GLY A 212 -1.88 4.47 10.91
N LEU A 213 -2.45 3.93 9.83
CA LEU A 213 -3.76 4.34 9.30
C LEU A 213 -4.90 4.20 10.32
N VAL A 214 -4.80 3.24 11.22
CA VAL A 214 -5.78 3.02 12.29
C VAL A 214 -5.90 4.20 13.26
N SER A 215 -4.87 5.06 13.36
CA SER A 215 -4.94 6.28 14.17
C SER A 215 -5.68 7.43 13.46
N GLY A 216 -6.03 7.25 12.18
CA GLY A 216 -6.76 8.22 11.38
C GLY A 216 -8.18 8.47 11.94
N PRO A 217 -8.66 9.72 12.01
CA PRO A 217 -10.02 10.01 12.47
C PRO A 217 -11.09 9.25 11.68
N GLY A 218 -11.96 8.55 12.40
CA GLY A 218 -13.08 7.78 11.82
C GLY A 218 -12.69 6.49 11.11
N VAL A 219 -11.40 6.12 11.09
CA VAL A 219 -10.93 4.91 10.42
C VAL A 219 -11.35 3.68 11.24
N THR A 220 -11.99 2.71 10.58
CA THR A 220 -12.43 1.45 11.19
C THR A 220 -11.75 0.24 10.55
N PRO A 221 -11.72 -0.92 11.22
CA PRO A 221 -11.19 -2.16 10.63
C PRO A 221 -11.87 -2.53 9.30
N GLU A 222 -13.17 -2.28 9.16
CA GLU A 222 -13.92 -2.57 7.92
C GLU A 222 -13.51 -1.63 6.78
N ALA A 223 -13.30 -0.34 7.08
CA ALA A 223 -12.79 0.62 6.11
C ALA A 223 -11.38 0.24 5.66
N LEU A 224 -10.50 -0.17 6.59
CA LEU A 224 -9.17 -0.66 6.27
C LEU A 224 -9.23 -1.93 5.42
N ALA A 225 -10.08 -2.90 5.76
CA ALA A 225 -10.23 -4.13 4.96
C ALA A 225 -10.63 -3.84 3.51
N ALA A 226 -11.59 -2.94 3.30
CA ALA A 226 -11.97 -2.52 1.96
C ALA A 226 -10.86 -1.75 1.23
N PHE A 227 -10.14 -0.87 1.93
CA PHE A 227 -9.01 -0.11 1.37
C PHE A 227 -7.84 -1.02 0.95
N TYR A 228 -7.41 -1.93 1.84
CA TYR A 228 -6.32 -2.88 1.56
C TYR A 228 -6.70 -3.85 0.45
N SER A 229 -7.97 -4.29 0.36
CA SER A 229 -8.43 -5.11 -0.75
C SER A 229 -8.32 -4.39 -2.11
N ALA A 230 -8.67 -3.10 -2.16
CA ALA A 230 -8.47 -2.30 -3.37
C ALA A 230 -6.98 -2.08 -3.68
N CYS A 231 -6.13 -1.89 -2.67
CA CYS A 231 -4.68 -1.78 -2.85
C CYS A 231 -4.08 -3.07 -3.42
N GLU A 232 -4.48 -4.23 -2.88
CA GLU A 232 -4.01 -5.53 -3.35
C GLU A 232 -4.36 -5.74 -4.83
N GLN A 233 -5.60 -5.46 -5.23
CA GLN A 233 -6.05 -5.57 -6.62
C GLN A 233 -5.28 -4.63 -7.54
N TYR A 234 -5.11 -3.37 -7.13
CA TYR A 234 -4.37 -2.37 -7.89
C TYR A 234 -2.92 -2.79 -8.11
N ALA A 235 -2.21 -3.22 -7.06
CA ALA A 235 -0.81 -3.61 -7.17
C ALA A 235 -0.61 -4.88 -8.02
N LYS A 236 -1.52 -5.86 -7.95
CA LYS A 236 -1.49 -7.08 -8.80
C LYS A 236 -1.60 -6.80 -10.29
N LEU A 237 -2.19 -5.66 -10.68
CA LEU A 237 -2.31 -5.24 -12.07
C LEU A 237 -1.06 -4.51 -12.60
N GLU A 238 -0.03 -4.33 -11.76
CA GLU A 238 1.23 -3.67 -12.12
C GLU A 238 1.03 -2.39 -12.98
N PRO A 239 0.22 -1.42 -12.52
CA PRO A 239 -0.22 -0.26 -13.30
C PRO A 239 0.93 0.60 -13.83
N TRP A 240 2.07 0.56 -13.14
CA TRP A 240 3.31 1.26 -13.47
C TRP A 240 3.99 0.73 -14.74
N ASP A 241 3.69 -0.51 -15.14
CA ASP A 241 4.15 -1.13 -16.38
C ASP A 241 3.22 -0.76 -17.57
N HIS A 242 2.07 -0.15 -17.30
CA HIS A 242 1.03 0.15 -18.28
C HIS A 242 0.80 1.65 -18.50
N LEU A 243 1.09 2.48 -17.50
CA LEU A 243 0.85 3.92 -17.53
C LEU A 243 2.12 4.68 -17.15
N ALA A 244 2.41 5.75 -17.90
CA ALA A 244 3.38 6.75 -17.47
C ALA A 244 2.75 7.71 -16.43
N GLU A 245 3.55 8.34 -15.57
CA GLU A 245 3.07 9.31 -14.56
C GLU A 245 2.30 10.50 -15.19
N ARG A 246 2.51 10.81 -16.47
CA ARG A 246 1.78 11.87 -17.17
C ARG A 246 0.41 11.41 -17.70
N GLN A 247 0.17 10.10 -17.83
CA GLN A 247 -1.08 9.49 -18.28
C GLN A 247 -2.11 9.40 -17.15
N ALA A 248 -2.48 10.56 -16.61
CA ALA A 248 -3.44 10.66 -15.53
C ALA A 248 -4.89 10.53 -16.00
N ILE A 249 -5.77 10.14 -15.08
CA ILE A 249 -7.22 10.11 -15.27
C ILE A 249 -7.91 11.14 -14.38
N GLN A 250 -8.97 11.75 -14.88
CA GLN A 250 -9.90 12.53 -14.07
C GLN A 250 -11.01 11.59 -13.59
N ILE A 251 -11.36 11.72 -12.31
CA ILE A 251 -12.39 10.94 -11.65
C ILE A 251 -13.41 11.89 -11.04
N ASP A 252 -14.64 11.84 -11.53
CA ASP A 252 -15.76 12.58 -10.95
C ASP A 252 -16.64 11.62 -10.15
N ALA A 253 -16.78 11.86 -8.85
CA ALA A 253 -17.80 11.20 -8.05
C ALA A 253 -19.15 11.87 -8.33
N VAL A 254 -20.05 11.16 -9.01
CA VAL A 254 -21.36 11.66 -9.45
C VAL A 254 -22.51 11.08 -8.63
N GLY A 255 -23.70 11.66 -8.80
CA GLY A 255 -24.92 11.31 -8.05
C GLY A 255 -25.42 12.45 -7.17
N ASP A 256 -26.67 12.33 -6.70
CA ASP A 256 -27.35 13.41 -5.96
C ASP A 256 -27.02 13.43 -4.45
N GLU A 257 -26.64 12.29 -3.87
CA GLU A 257 -26.39 12.15 -2.43
C GLU A 257 -24.89 11.98 -2.12
N GLU A 258 -24.38 12.62 -1.06
CA GLU A 258 -23.02 12.38 -0.55
C GLU A 258 -22.89 10.99 0.06
N LEU A 259 -21.67 10.45 0.10
CA LEU A 259 -21.44 9.13 0.70
C LEU A 259 -21.29 9.28 2.22
N ARG A 260 -22.32 8.87 2.96
CA ARG A 260 -22.34 8.95 4.43
C ARG A 260 -21.69 7.71 5.03
N LEU A 261 -20.46 7.86 5.50
CA LEU A 261 -19.70 6.78 6.14
C LEU A 261 -20.20 6.53 7.56
N ASP A 262 -20.40 7.61 8.32
CA ASP A 262 -21.00 7.54 9.66
C ASP A 262 -21.79 8.82 10.00
N ALA A 263 -22.01 9.09 11.30
CA ALA A 263 -22.72 10.28 11.75
C ALA A 263 -21.96 11.60 11.58
N ARG A 264 -20.63 11.57 11.50
CA ARG A 264 -19.71 12.72 11.47
C ARG A 264 -18.92 12.82 10.17
N HIS A 265 -18.73 11.71 9.45
CA HIS A 265 -17.91 11.62 8.26
C HIS A 265 -18.78 11.42 7.01
N HIS A 266 -18.69 12.40 6.10
CA HIS A 266 -19.37 12.41 4.82
C HIS A 266 -18.35 12.68 3.73
N VAL A 267 -18.38 11.88 2.68
CA VAL A 267 -17.51 12.06 1.51
C VAL A 267 -18.30 12.80 0.46
N SER A 268 -17.89 14.04 0.19
CA SER A 268 -18.56 14.87 -0.80
C SER A 268 -18.46 14.25 -2.20
N ARG A 269 -19.34 14.73 -3.08
CA ARG A 269 -19.14 14.62 -4.52
C ARG A 269 -18.07 15.61 -4.97
N GLY A 270 -17.51 15.40 -6.16
CA GLY A 270 -16.46 16.27 -6.69
C GLY A 270 -15.52 15.56 -7.64
N THR A 271 -14.49 16.30 -8.04
CA THR A 271 -13.50 15.87 -9.03
C THR A 271 -12.15 15.72 -8.37
N VAL A 272 -11.48 14.62 -8.66
CA VAL A 272 -10.06 14.37 -8.35
C VAL A 272 -9.35 13.87 -9.59
N PHE A 273 -8.02 13.91 -9.57
CA PHE A 273 -7.17 13.40 -10.64
C PHE A 273 -6.26 12.34 -10.05
N SER A 274 -6.17 11.19 -10.71
CA SER A 274 -5.30 10.09 -10.29
C SER A 274 -4.17 9.91 -11.31
N SER A 275 -2.96 9.72 -10.81
CA SER A 275 -1.83 9.28 -11.60
C SER A 275 -1.08 8.16 -10.90
N VAL A 276 -0.42 7.30 -11.68
CA VAL A 276 0.53 6.33 -11.15
C VAL A 276 1.80 7.07 -10.68
N ILE A 277 2.46 6.53 -9.65
CA ILE A 277 3.79 6.95 -9.22
C ILE A 277 4.74 5.85 -9.67
N ASN A 278 5.72 6.21 -10.48
CA ASN A 278 6.75 5.33 -10.98
C ASN A 278 8.07 6.11 -11.05
N THR A 279 8.63 6.39 -9.87
CA THR A 279 9.81 7.25 -9.74
C THR A 279 11.03 6.41 -9.38
N HIS A 280 12.09 6.52 -10.17
CA HIS A 280 13.43 6.02 -9.81
C HIS A 280 14.17 7.13 -9.08
N THR A 281 14.63 6.89 -7.85
CA THR A 281 15.55 7.82 -7.19
C THR A 281 16.94 7.62 -7.77
N ASP A 282 17.62 8.68 -8.21
CA ASP A 282 18.98 8.56 -8.73
C ASP A 282 19.94 7.94 -7.70
N THR A 283 20.82 7.09 -8.23
CA THR A 283 21.84 6.29 -7.56
C THR A 283 22.57 7.03 -6.45
N GLY A 284 22.78 6.36 -5.31
CA GLY A 284 23.81 6.75 -4.35
C GLY A 284 25.20 6.79 -5.03
N PRO A 285 26.21 7.42 -4.40
CA PRO A 285 27.53 7.67 -4.99
C PRO A 285 28.29 6.42 -5.49
N ASN A 286 27.79 5.20 -5.25
CA ASN A 286 28.41 3.94 -5.62
C ASN A 286 27.68 3.17 -6.74
N GLY A 287 26.62 3.70 -7.35
CA GLY A 287 25.93 3.03 -8.45
C GLY A 287 25.13 1.78 -8.07
N GLU A 288 24.93 1.52 -6.77
CA GLU A 288 23.97 0.52 -6.29
C GLU A 288 22.54 1.04 -6.49
N GLY A 289 21.67 0.15 -6.98
CA GLY A 289 20.36 0.45 -7.55
C GLY A 289 19.53 1.43 -6.73
N GLY A 290 19.10 2.52 -7.36
CA GLY A 290 18.25 3.51 -6.73
C GLY A 290 16.91 2.91 -6.29
N ASP A 291 16.37 3.44 -5.19
CA ASP A 291 15.04 3.07 -4.67
C ASP A 291 13.98 3.34 -5.76
N HIS A 292 13.18 2.31 -6.04
CA HIS A 292 12.14 2.38 -7.04
C HIS A 292 10.79 2.56 -6.36
N ILE A 293 10.29 3.79 -6.38
CA ILE A 293 9.05 4.16 -5.70
C ILE A 293 7.87 3.94 -6.65
N ARG A 294 7.01 2.99 -6.26
CA ARG A 294 5.78 2.63 -6.96
C ARG A 294 4.57 3.07 -6.16
N GLY A 295 3.52 3.53 -6.82
CA GLY A 295 2.34 4.02 -6.11
C GLY A 295 1.24 4.62 -6.96
N MET A 296 0.33 5.31 -6.28
CA MET A 296 -0.73 6.11 -6.88
C MET A 296 -0.80 7.45 -6.15
N ALA A 297 -0.85 8.54 -6.90
CA ALA A 297 -1.10 9.88 -6.39
C ALA A 297 -2.52 10.34 -6.75
N LEU A 298 -3.17 11.03 -5.83
CA LEU A 298 -4.47 11.65 -6.00
C LEU A 298 -4.38 13.16 -5.74
N PHE A 299 -4.81 13.95 -6.72
CA PHE A 299 -4.78 15.40 -6.71
C PHE A 299 -6.20 15.96 -6.72
N PHE A 300 -6.47 16.94 -5.87
CA PHE A 300 -7.77 17.62 -5.85
C PHE A 300 -7.91 18.65 -6.97
N THR A 301 -6.78 19.08 -7.56
CA THR A 301 -6.77 20.04 -8.66
C THR A 301 -5.95 19.55 -9.83
N ARG A 302 -6.41 19.95 -11.02
CA ARG A 302 -5.67 19.80 -12.27
C ARG A 302 -4.28 20.43 -12.18
N ALA A 303 -4.17 21.58 -11.52
CA ALA A 303 -2.91 22.32 -11.39
C ALA A 303 -1.90 21.61 -10.47
N ASP A 304 -2.35 20.92 -9.42
CA ASP A 304 -1.48 20.12 -8.55
C ASP A 304 -0.94 18.91 -9.31
N LEU A 305 -1.80 18.20 -10.05
CA LEU A 305 -1.38 17.13 -10.96
C LEU A 305 -0.34 17.64 -11.95
N GLU A 306 -0.65 18.72 -12.68
CA GLU A 306 0.23 19.29 -13.69
C GLU A 306 1.60 19.66 -13.11
N ARG A 307 1.64 20.27 -11.91
CA ARG A 307 2.91 20.59 -11.24
C ARG A 307 3.73 19.36 -10.85
N ARG A 308 3.06 18.26 -10.50
CA ARG A 308 3.72 17.03 -10.05
C ARG A 308 4.36 16.26 -11.20
N VAL A 309 3.76 16.30 -12.38
CA VAL A 309 4.14 15.42 -13.51
C VAL A 309 4.72 16.16 -14.71
N LEU A 310 4.69 17.50 -14.72
CA LEU A 310 5.32 18.30 -15.77
C LEU A 310 6.85 18.30 -15.60
N PRO A 311 7.62 17.95 -16.63
CA PRO A 311 9.08 18.00 -16.55
C PRO A 311 9.62 19.42 -16.32
N PRO A 312 10.74 19.58 -15.60
CA PRO A 312 11.37 20.87 -15.40
C PRO A 312 11.69 21.58 -16.73
N GLY A 313 11.35 22.87 -16.82
CA GLY A 313 11.60 23.68 -18.02
C GLY A 313 10.57 23.51 -19.15
N GLU A 314 9.67 22.55 -19.06
CA GLU A 314 8.60 22.38 -20.05
C GLU A 314 7.37 23.24 -19.76
N GLN A 315 6.57 23.49 -20.80
CA GLN A 315 5.32 24.24 -20.69
C GLN A 315 4.11 23.37 -21.03
N LEU A 316 3.04 23.52 -20.24
CA LEU A 316 1.77 22.86 -20.48
C LEU A 316 1.16 23.30 -21.81
N ALA A 317 0.83 22.33 -22.68
CA ALA A 317 0.26 22.65 -23.97
C ALA A 317 -1.10 23.36 -23.87
N LEU A 318 -1.96 22.94 -22.93
CA LEU A 318 -3.28 23.56 -22.72
C LEU A 318 -3.22 25.04 -22.31
N MET A 319 -2.09 25.48 -21.75
CA MET A 319 -1.88 26.88 -21.39
C MET A 319 -1.54 27.74 -22.61
N GLN A 320 -0.88 27.18 -23.62
CA GLN A 320 -0.48 27.88 -24.85
C GLN A 320 -1.45 27.65 -26.03
N THR A 321 -2.21 26.57 -26.02
CA THR A 321 -3.06 26.14 -27.15
C THR A 321 -4.54 26.17 -26.73
N PRO A 322 -5.29 27.25 -27.05
CA PRO A 322 -6.69 27.41 -26.66
C PRO A 322 -7.60 26.26 -27.12
N GLU A 323 -7.28 25.61 -28.23
CA GLU A 323 -8.04 24.52 -28.84
C GLU A 323 -8.04 23.24 -27.98
N LEU A 324 -7.07 23.10 -27.07
CA LEU A 324 -6.99 21.98 -26.14
C LEU A 324 -7.87 22.19 -24.89
N ARG A 325 -8.37 23.41 -24.66
CA ARG A 325 -9.11 23.75 -23.44
C ARG A 325 -10.57 23.31 -23.56
N ARG A 326 -11.09 22.75 -22.47
CA ARG A 326 -12.51 22.36 -22.33
C ARG A 326 -13.16 23.01 -21.12
N CYS A 327 -14.46 23.19 -21.20
CA CYS A 327 -15.26 23.75 -20.11
C CYS A 327 -15.44 22.72 -19.00
N ALA A 328 -15.03 23.04 -17.77
CA ALA A 328 -15.15 22.10 -16.65
C ALA A 328 -16.59 21.75 -16.25
N LYS A 329 -17.62 22.46 -16.76
CA LYS A 329 -19.03 22.12 -16.48
C LYS A 329 -19.70 21.29 -17.56
N CYS A 330 -19.53 21.68 -18.82
CA CYS A 330 -20.25 21.08 -19.94
C CYS A 330 -19.33 20.30 -20.90
N ASP A 331 -18.03 20.27 -20.60
CA ASP A 331 -17.00 19.53 -21.34
C ASP A 331 -16.80 19.95 -22.81
N LYS A 332 -17.47 21.02 -23.24
CA LYS A 332 -17.35 21.57 -24.58
C LYS A 332 -16.08 22.40 -24.73
N ARG A 333 -15.47 22.34 -25.92
CA ARG A 333 -14.46 23.30 -26.35
C ARG A 333 -15.10 24.67 -26.59
N ALA A 334 -14.27 25.70 -26.74
CA ALA A 334 -14.78 26.96 -27.23
C ALA A 334 -15.30 26.78 -28.67
N ALA A 335 -16.36 27.52 -29.01
CA ALA A 335 -16.80 27.65 -30.40
C ALA A 335 -15.67 28.27 -31.25
N PRO A 336 -15.66 28.06 -32.58
CA PRO A 336 -14.74 28.76 -33.47
C PRO A 336 -14.71 30.26 -33.14
N ASP A 337 -13.50 30.83 -33.09
CA ASP A 337 -13.23 32.26 -32.80
C ASP A 337 -13.59 32.76 -31.38
N LYS A 338 -13.87 31.84 -30.44
CA LYS A 338 -14.03 32.18 -29.01
C LYS A 338 -12.99 31.47 -28.16
N GLU A 339 -12.70 32.06 -27.00
CA GLU A 339 -11.90 31.41 -25.97
C GLU A 339 -12.73 31.10 -24.72
N LEU A 340 -12.37 30.02 -24.02
CA LEU A 340 -12.93 29.75 -22.70
C LEU A 340 -12.40 30.75 -21.67
N LYS A 341 -13.30 31.21 -20.80
CA LYS A 341 -12.96 32.05 -19.66
C LYS A 341 -12.26 31.23 -18.60
N ARG A 342 -11.27 31.82 -17.93
CA ARG A 342 -10.56 31.18 -16.82
C ARG A 342 -11.20 31.54 -15.49
N CYS A 343 -11.13 30.63 -14.53
CA CYS A 343 -11.43 30.96 -13.15
C CYS A 343 -10.48 32.08 -12.68
N THR A 344 -11.02 33.17 -12.16
CA THR A 344 -10.21 34.33 -11.73
C THR A 344 -9.30 34.04 -10.55
N ARG A 345 -9.69 33.06 -9.71
CA ARG A 345 -8.92 32.63 -8.54
C ARG A 345 -7.77 31.69 -8.91
N CYS A 346 -8.07 30.50 -9.43
CA CYS A 346 -7.02 29.51 -9.72
C CYS A 346 -6.35 29.68 -11.08
N LYS A 347 -7.01 30.32 -12.06
CA LYS A 347 -6.55 30.48 -13.45
C LYS A 347 -6.28 29.18 -14.25
N CYS A 348 -6.43 28.00 -13.64
CA CYS A 348 -6.19 26.68 -14.26
C CYS A 348 -7.48 25.93 -14.66
N THR A 349 -8.66 26.46 -14.35
CA THR A 349 -9.95 25.87 -14.76
C THR A 349 -10.66 26.78 -15.75
N PHE A 350 -11.21 26.20 -16.82
CA PHE A 350 -11.79 26.93 -17.95
C PHE A 350 -13.31 26.71 -18.05
N TYR A 351 -14.04 27.72 -18.53
CA TYR A 351 -15.49 27.74 -18.63
C TYR A 351 -15.96 28.44 -19.90
N CYS A 352 -17.03 27.96 -20.53
CA CYS A 352 -17.66 28.67 -21.66
C CYS A 352 -18.13 30.07 -21.24
N ASN A 353 -18.73 30.17 -20.04
CA ASN A 353 -19.35 31.38 -19.54
C ASN A 353 -19.56 31.31 -18.01
N ALA A 354 -20.08 32.40 -17.44
CA ALA A 354 -20.35 32.52 -16.01
C ALA A 354 -21.44 31.56 -15.51
N GLN A 355 -22.33 31.07 -16.39
CA GLN A 355 -23.33 30.06 -16.02
C GLN A 355 -22.67 28.70 -15.79
N CYS A 356 -21.78 28.28 -16.69
CA CYS A 356 -20.97 27.07 -16.52
C CYS A 356 -20.12 27.15 -15.25
N GLN A 357 -19.48 28.30 -14.99
CA GLN A 357 -18.70 28.50 -13.76
C GLN A 357 -19.56 28.35 -12.50
N ARG A 358 -20.72 29.02 -12.42
CA ARG A 358 -21.63 28.90 -11.27
C ARG A 358 -22.19 27.49 -11.11
N GLY A 359 -22.50 26.82 -12.22
CA GLY A 359 -23.00 25.44 -12.23
C GLY A 359 -21.96 24.41 -11.80
N HIS A 360 -20.66 24.70 -11.97
CA HIS A 360 -19.56 23.84 -11.48
C HIS A 360 -19.05 24.27 -10.10
N TRP A 361 -19.46 25.43 -9.59
CA TRP A 361 -18.87 26.01 -8.37
C TRP A 361 -19.02 25.11 -7.13
N LYS A 362 -20.14 24.37 -7.00
CA LYS A 362 -20.35 23.45 -5.88
C LYS A 362 -19.23 22.42 -5.77
N ASP A 363 -18.78 21.91 -6.90
CA ASP A 363 -17.73 20.89 -7.01
C ASP A 363 -16.35 21.56 -6.98
N HIS A 364 -16.17 22.64 -7.77
CA HIS A 364 -14.88 23.33 -7.92
C HIS A 364 -14.40 24.05 -6.66
N LYS A 365 -15.30 24.62 -5.85
CA LYS A 365 -14.91 25.46 -4.70
C LYS A 365 -14.03 24.71 -3.69
N VAL A 366 -14.22 23.39 -3.60
CA VAL A 366 -13.49 22.49 -2.68
C VAL A 366 -12.01 22.44 -3.06
N SER A 367 -11.70 22.66 -4.34
CA SER A 367 -10.35 22.54 -4.89
C SER A 367 -9.83 23.83 -5.55
N CYS A 368 -10.53 24.96 -5.44
CA CYS A 368 -10.10 26.21 -6.09
C CYS A 368 -8.99 26.95 -5.30
N THR A 369 -7.73 26.78 -5.71
CA THR A 369 -6.55 27.40 -5.06
C THR A 369 -5.92 28.52 -5.90
N PRO A 370 -5.55 29.69 -5.33
CA PRO A 370 -4.90 30.78 -6.08
C PRO A 370 -3.56 30.41 -6.71
N LEU A 371 -3.28 30.96 -7.89
CA LEU A 371 -1.98 30.79 -8.56
C LEU A 371 -0.87 31.48 -7.73
N GLY A 372 0.17 30.73 -7.32
CA GLY A 372 1.36 31.27 -6.64
C GLY A 372 1.40 31.14 -5.10
N SER A 373 0.46 30.44 -4.46
CA SER A 373 0.47 30.23 -3.01
C SER A 373 1.45 29.13 -2.52
N THR A 374 2.34 28.66 -3.38
CA THR A 374 3.32 27.60 -3.12
C THR A 374 4.72 28.20 -3.21
N THR A 375 5.47 28.11 -2.12
CA THR A 375 6.80 28.69 -1.94
C THR A 375 7.78 28.24 -3.02
N SER A 376 8.16 29.17 -3.89
CA SER A 376 9.25 29.01 -4.85
C SER A 376 10.58 28.93 -4.11
N GLY A 377 11.05 27.71 -3.85
CA GLY A 377 12.45 27.46 -3.45
C GLY A 377 13.29 27.25 -4.70
N THR A 378 14.27 28.12 -4.92
CA THR A 378 15.28 27.99 -5.97
C THR A 378 16.30 26.90 -5.61
N ALA A 379 16.27 25.75 -6.30
CA ALA A 379 17.37 24.83 -6.61
C ALA A 379 16.81 23.45 -7.06
N GLU A 380 17.62 22.71 -7.81
CA GLU A 380 17.40 21.44 -8.53
C GLU A 380 16.39 20.42 -7.91
N HIS A 381 15.59 19.81 -8.78
CA HIS A 381 14.74 18.61 -8.57
C HIS A 381 13.85 18.55 -7.30
N LYS A 382 13.43 19.68 -6.72
CA LYS A 382 12.55 19.66 -5.54
C LYS A 382 11.07 19.57 -5.96
N ILE A 383 10.37 18.51 -5.49
CA ILE A 383 8.91 18.34 -5.68
C ILE A 383 8.18 19.60 -5.19
N VAL A 384 7.38 20.22 -6.07
CA VAL A 384 6.58 21.40 -5.74
C VAL A 384 5.21 20.94 -5.23
N TRP A 385 5.05 20.89 -3.91
CA TRP A 385 3.82 20.44 -3.27
C TRP A 385 2.66 21.41 -3.48
N GLY A 386 1.49 20.83 -3.79
CA GLY A 386 0.21 21.53 -3.82
C GLY A 386 -0.35 21.84 -2.44
N ALA A 387 -1.62 22.26 -2.38
CA ALA A 387 -2.31 22.49 -1.10
C ALA A 387 -2.58 21.18 -0.35
N LYS A 388 -2.97 20.14 -1.10
CA LYS A 388 -3.28 18.80 -0.60
C LYS A 388 -3.04 17.77 -1.70
N GLU A 389 -2.22 16.76 -1.40
CA GLU A 389 -1.98 15.59 -2.25
C GLU A 389 -2.12 14.34 -1.37
N MET A 390 -2.72 13.29 -1.91
CA MET A 390 -2.80 11.99 -1.21
C MET A 390 -2.04 10.98 -2.04
N SER A 391 -1.26 10.12 -1.41
CA SER A 391 -0.49 9.09 -2.09
C SER A 391 -0.65 7.75 -1.42
N ILE A 392 -0.60 6.70 -2.22
CA ILE A 392 -0.37 5.32 -1.78
C ILE A 392 0.97 4.93 -2.35
N LEU A 393 1.93 4.61 -1.48
CA LEU A 393 3.26 4.14 -1.86
C LEU A 393 3.36 2.65 -1.53
N TYR A 394 3.92 1.86 -2.43
CA TYR A 394 4.19 0.45 -2.20
C TYR A 394 5.67 0.25 -1.92
N GLY A 395 5.97 -0.52 -0.88
CA GLY A 395 7.32 -0.86 -0.49
C GLY A 395 7.40 -2.15 0.33
N PRO A 396 8.59 -2.49 0.84
CA PRO A 396 8.77 -3.63 1.73
C PRO A 396 8.08 -3.40 3.08
N GLN A 397 7.96 -4.44 3.91
CA GLN A 397 7.39 -4.32 5.26
C GLN A 397 8.11 -3.30 6.15
N THR A 398 9.39 -3.01 5.88
CA THR A 398 10.19 -2.03 6.61
C THR A 398 9.82 -0.58 6.31
N SER A 399 9.08 -0.33 5.21
CA SER A 399 8.64 1.01 4.83
C SER A 399 7.26 1.39 5.39
N VAL A 400 6.66 0.57 6.26
CA VAL A 400 5.36 0.83 6.87
C VAL A 400 5.43 0.90 8.41
N PRO A 401 4.53 1.67 9.05
CA PRO A 401 4.38 1.69 10.51
C PRO A 401 4.13 0.33 11.14
N PHE A 402 4.60 0.12 12.37
CA PHE A 402 4.26 -1.09 13.14
C PHE A 402 2.78 -1.20 13.43
N ASP A 403 2.08 -0.07 13.64
CA ASP A 403 0.62 -0.04 13.82
C ASP A 403 -0.10 -0.65 12.61
N ASP A 404 0.35 -0.33 11.39
CA ASP A 404 -0.24 -0.88 10.17
C ASP A 404 0.06 -2.37 10.04
N LEU A 405 1.29 -2.81 10.33
CA LEU A 405 1.65 -4.23 10.34
C LEU A 405 0.84 -5.03 11.35
N ASP A 406 0.64 -4.49 12.56
CA ASP A 406 -0.14 -5.12 13.62
C ASP A 406 -1.62 -5.27 13.18
N VAL A 407 -2.17 -4.25 12.53
CA VAL A 407 -3.54 -4.28 12.00
C VAL A 407 -3.68 -5.25 10.82
N ILE A 408 -2.70 -5.29 9.92
CA ILE A 408 -2.64 -6.26 8.81
C ILE A 408 -2.67 -7.69 9.37
N ALA A 409 -1.82 -8.00 10.36
CA ALA A 409 -1.75 -9.32 10.96
C ALA A 409 -3.05 -9.65 11.72
N LYS A 410 -3.53 -8.74 12.58
CA LYS A 410 -4.72 -8.95 13.41
C LYS A 410 -5.99 -9.18 12.61
N HIS A 411 -6.17 -8.45 11.51
CA HIS A 411 -7.37 -8.51 10.68
C HIS A 411 -7.20 -9.31 9.39
N SER A 412 -6.02 -9.95 9.19
CA SER A 412 -5.68 -10.68 7.97
C SER A 412 -5.91 -9.85 6.70
N LEU A 413 -5.47 -8.59 6.73
CA LEU A 413 -5.66 -7.67 5.60
C LEU A 413 -4.85 -8.14 4.40
N PRO A 414 -5.43 -8.09 3.18
CA PRO A 414 -4.75 -8.59 1.99
C PRO A 414 -3.59 -7.68 1.57
N ILE A 415 -2.48 -8.28 1.16
CA ILE A 415 -1.27 -7.61 0.66
C ILE A 415 -0.86 -8.27 -0.65
N ALA A 416 -0.51 -7.46 -1.66
CA ALA A 416 -0.16 -7.97 -2.97
C ALA A 416 1.20 -8.68 -2.94
N LYS A 417 1.28 -9.81 -3.66
CA LYS A 417 2.54 -10.49 -3.98
C LYS A 417 2.73 -10.45 -5.49
N VAL A 418 3.78 -9.80 -5.96
CA VAL A 418 4.04 -9.51 -7.37
C VAL A 418 5.49 -9.85 -7.68
N LYS A 419 5.73 -10.72 -8.67
CA LYS A 419 7.08 -11.13 -9.10
C LYS A 419 8.01 -11.60 -7.96
N GLY A 420 7.45 -12.10 -6.86
CA GLY A 420 8.19 -12.57 -5.67
C GLY A 420 8.20 -11.55 -4.52
N ASP A 421 7.95 -10.28 -4.80
CA ASP A 421 7.94 -9.21 -3.80
C ASP A 421 6.57 -9.10 -3.13
N THR A 422 6.58 -8.79 -1.83
CA THR A 422 5.36 -8.45 -1.09
C THR A 422 5.26 -6.94 -0.97
N LEU A 423 4.22 -6.35 -1.58
CA LEU A 423 4.07 -4.90 -1.73
C LEU A 423 3.11 -4.34 -0.68
N TYR A 424 3.67 -3.76 0.39
CA TYR A 424 2.91 -3.15 1.47
C TYR A 424 2.49 -1.73 1.10
N PRO A 425 1.18 -1.40 1.11
CA PRO A 425 0.70 -0.05 0.83
C PRO A 425 0.87 0.87 2.05
N SER A 426 1.40 2.06 1.83
CA SER A 426 1.45 3.16 2.79
C SER A 426 0.66 4.34 2.25
N ALA A 427 -0.47 4.66 2.90
CA ALA A 427 -1.28 5.81 2.53
C ALA A 427 -0.88 7.04 3.34
N VAL A 428 -0.62 8.14 2.65
CA VAL A 428 -0.18 9.39 3.26
C VAL A 428 -0.89 10.58 2.62
N VAL A 429 -1.23 11.58 3.41
CA VAL A 429 -1.71 12.86 2.91
C VAL A 429 -0.68 13.94 3.16
N PHE A 430 -0.24 14.60 2.10
CA PHE A 430 0.64 15.74 2.14
C PHE A 430 -0.18 17.03 2.13
N ARG A 431 -0.07 17.82 3.19
CA ARG A 431 -0.68 19.16 3.30
C ARG A 431 0.43 20.18 3.16
N LYS A 432 0.53 20.84 2.00
CA LYS A 432 1.67 21.74 1.68
C LYS A 432 3.04 21.07 1.83
N GLY A 433 3.11 19.75 1.60
CA GLY A 433 4.32 18.94 1.74
C GLY A 433 4.49 18.28 3.12
N ASP A 434 3.72 18.69 4.14
CA ASP A 434 3.78 18.05 5.45
C ASP A 434 2.95 16.76 5.45
N PRO A 435 3.54 15.60 5.76
CA PRO A 435 2.82 14.32 5.77
C PRO A 435 1.94 14.20 7.02
N SER A 436 0.76 13.61 6.84
CA SER A 436 -0.17 13.26 7.91
C SER A 436 -0.92 11.97 7.59
N VAL A 437 -1.32 11.24 8.63
CA VAL A 437 -2.18 10.06 8.51
C VAL A 437 -3.54 10.46 7.90
N PRO A 438 -4.05 9.75 6.89
CA PRO A 438 -5.36 10.01 6.31
C PRO A 438 -6.51 9.77 7.30
N ASP A 439 -7.54 10.60 7.24
CA ASP A 439 -8.84 10.28 7.85
C ASP A 439 -9.67 9.31 6.97
N VAL A 440 -10.80 8.82 7.49
CA VAL A 440 -11.64 7.87 6.76
C VAL A 440 -12.23 8.43 5.46
N THR A 441 -12.48 9.75 5.39
CA THR A 441 -12.99 10.38 4.16
C THR A 441 -11.91 10.48 3.10
N GLU A 442 -10.65 10.65 3.51
CA GLU A 442 -9.48 10.66 2.65
C GLU A 442 -9.15 9.26 2.13
N LEU A 443 -9.24 8.23 2.97
CA LEU A 443 -9.13 6.84 2.53
C LEU A 443 -10.24 6.46 1.55
N ALA A 444 -11.46 6.99 1.72
CA ALA A 444 -12.54 6.76 0.75
C ALA A 444 -12.24 7.39 -0.62
N TRP A 445 -11.64 8.58 -0.66
CA TRP A 445 -11.18 9.19 -1.93
C TRP A 445 -10.03 8.41 -2.58
N LEU A 446 -9.07 7.93 -1.79
CA LEU A 446 -8.02 7.04 -2.28
C LEU A 446 -8.61 5.74 -2.85
N THR A 447 -9.60 5.16 -2.18
CA THR A 447 -10.33 3.95 -2.65
C THR A 447 -11.05 4.20 -3.97
N ARG A 448 -11.69 5.37 -4.16
CA ARG A 448 -12.25 5.78 -5.46
C ARG A 448 -11.18 5.86 -6.54
N GLY A 449 -10.01 6.40 -6.19
CA GLY A 449 -8.83 6.44 -7.06
C GLY A 449 -8.40 5.06 -7.53
N LEU A 450 -8.25 4.13 -6.58
CA LEU A 450 -7.89 2.74 -6.85
C LEU A 450 -8.92 2.06 -7.76
N ASN A 451 -10.21 2.11 -7.40
CA ASN A 451 -11.29 1.51 -8.18
C ASN A 451 -11.32 2.02 -9.63
N ALA A 452 -11.12 3.32 -9.84
CA ALA A 452 -11.10 3.90 -11.17
C ALA A 452 -9.89 3.44 -12.01
N GLN A 453 -8.70 3.39 -11.41
CA GLN A 453 -7.50 2.89 -12.09
C GLN A 453 -7.61 1.39 -12.42
N ILE A 454 -8.10 0.58 -11.47
CA ILE A 454 -8.36 -0.85 -11.66
C ILE A 454 -9.29 -1.08 -12.86
N GLU A 455 -10.39 -0.31 -12.95
CA GLU A 455 -11.35 -0.41 -14.06
C GLU A 455 -10.69 -0.06 -15.41
N VAL A 456 -9.94 1.04 -15.46
CA VAL A 456 -9.26 1.48 -16.69
C VAL A 456 -8.28 0.42 -17.17
N ILE A 457 -7.48 -0.14 -16.27
CA ILE A 457 -6.39 -1.04 -16.65
C ILE A 457 -6.92 -2.44 -16.98
N SER A 458 -7.84 -2.96 -16.17
CA SER A 458 -8.34 -4.33 -16.33
C SER A 458 -9.29 -4.48 -17.50
N ASN A 459 -10.24 -3.54 -17.64
CA ASN A 459 -11.37 -3.68 -18.57
C ASN A 459 -11.23 -2.79 -19.80
N HIS A 460 -10.38 -1.75 -19.73
CA HIS A 460 -10.25 -0.76 -20.79
C HIS A 460 -8.79 -0.36 -21.10
N PRO A 461 -7.86 -1.31 -21.32
CA PRO A 461 -6.41 -1.02 -21.41
C PRO A 461 -6.04 0.00 -22.50
N LEU A 462 -6.79 0.05 -23.60
CA LEU A 462 -6.57 1.01 -24.70
C LEU A 462 -7.31 2.35 -24.49
N PHE A 463 -7.91 2.61 -23.32
CA PHE A 463 -8.71 3.80 -23.07
C PHE A 463 -7.92 5.08 -23.30
N MET A 464 -6.69 5.16 -22.80
CA MET A 464 -5.84 6.33 -22.92
C MET A 464 -5.47 6.63 -24.38
N GLN A 465 -5.17 5.58 -25.15
CA GLN A 465 -4.83 5.70 -26.57
C GLN A 465 -6.05 6.11 -27.41
N LYS A 466 -7.19 5.43 -27.22
CA LYS A 466 -8.43 5.67 -27.98
C LYS A 466 -9.03 7.06 -27.77
N THR A 467 -8.72 7.70 -26.64
CA THR A 467 -9.19 9.04 -26.28
C THR A 467 -8.17 10.15 -26.53
N MET A 468 -6.98 9.81 -27.05
CA MET A 468 -5.90 10.79 -27.25
C MET A 468 -6.23 11.83 -28.35
N GLY A 469 -6.92 11.45 -29.42
CA GLY A 469 -7.37 12.38 -30.47
C GLY A 469 -8.28 13.50 -29.93
N GLU A 470 -9.18 13.14 -29.02
CA GLU A 470 -10.08 14.07 -28.32
C GLU A 470 -9.33 15.03 -27.40
N LEU A 471 -8.23 14.58 -26.80
CA LEU A 471 -7.37 15.40 -25.96
C LEU A 471 -6.51 16.37 -26.80
N LEU A 472 -6.09 15.94 -28.00
CA LEU A 472 -5.21 16.70 -28.90
C LEU A 472 -5.89 17.73 -29.79
N GLY A 473 -7.21 17.90 -29.69
CA GLY A 473 -7.90 18.85 -30.55
C GLY A 473 -8.37 18.27 -31.90
N LEU A 474 -8.20 16.97 -32.15
CA LEU A 474 -8.34 16.39 -33.50
C LEU A 474 -9.77 15.93 -33.86
N ASP A 475 -10.56 15.56 -32.85
CA ASP A 475 -11.95 15.14 -33.05
C ASP A 475 -12.89 16.34 -33.24
N GLU A 476 -14.06 16.09 -33.84
CA GLU A 476 -15.07 17.11 -34.19
C GLU A 476 -15.44 18.01 -32.99
N HIS A 477 -15.66 19.30 -33.25
CA HIS A 477 -15.81 20.35 -32.23
C HIS A 477 -16.97 20.16 -31.24
N ASP A 478 -18.00 19.38 -31.58
CA ASP A 478 -19.23 19.23 -30.78
C ASP A 478 -19.39 17.85 -30.09
N GLY A 479 -18.39 16.96 -30.21
CA GLY A 479 -18.40 15.65 -29.56
C GLY A 479 -18.16 15.70 -28.05
N GLU A 480 -19.00 15.00 -27.27
CA GLU A 480 -18.77 14.74 -25.84
C GLU A 480 -17.52 13.87 -25.67
N GLN A 481 -16.64 14.18 -24.70
CA GLN A 481 -15.44 13.36 -24.46
C GLN A 481 -15.87 11.94 -24.10
N ARG A 482 -15.20 10.94 -24.67
CA ARG A 482 -15.38 9.55 -24.26
C ARG A 482 -15.07 9.44 -22.76
N LYS A 483 -16.07 8.96 -22.04
CA LYS A 483 -16.06 8.80 -20.58
C LYS A 483 -16.45 7.38 -20.24
N LEU A 484 -15.84 6.84 -19.19
CA LEU A 484 -16.25 5.57 -18.60
C LEU A 484 -17.14 5.87 -17.41
N LYS A 485 -18.25 5.13 -17.29
CA LYS A 485 -19.12 5.19 -16.12
C LYS A 485 -18.89 3.91 -15.33
N LEU A 486 -18.47 4.05 -14.07
CA LEU A 486 -18.17 2.97 -13.18
C LEU A 486 -19.17 2.96 -12.02
N SER A 487 -19.92 1.87 -11.91
CA SER A 487 -20.71 1.54 -10.72
C SER A 487 -19.88 0.62 -9.83
N CYS A 488 -19.44 1.10 -8.68
CA CYS A 488 -18.58 0.35 -7.76
C CYS A 488 -19.07 0.44 -6.32
N LYS A 489 -18.31 -0.16 -5.39
CA LYS A 489 -18.50 0.04 -3.95
C LYS A 489 -17.29 0.75 -3.35
N THR A 490 -17.54 1.76 -2.53
CA THR A 490 -16.52 2.44 -1.71
C THR A 490 -16.88 2.19 -0.26
N PHE A 491 -16.07 1.41 0.45
CA PHE A 491 -16.34 0.95 1.83
C PHE A 491 -17.72 0.29 2.00
N GLY A 492 -18.12 -0.52 1.01
CA GLY A 492 -19.41 -1.22 0.99
C GLY A 492 -20.59 -0.41 0.49
N PHE A 493 -20.49 0.92 0.42
CA PHE A 493 -21.52 1.81 -0.09
C PHE A 493 -21.48 1.87 -1.62
N SER A 494 -22.66 1.85 -2.26
CA SER A 494 -22.79 2.03 -3.71
C SER A 494 -22.24 3.39 -4.12
N ASP A 495 -21.40 3.40 -5.15
CA ASP A 495 -20.74 4.60 -5.65
C ASP A 495 -20.77 4.65 -7.17
N GLN A 496 -20.78 5.87 -7.71
CA GLN A 496 -20.87 6.13 -9.14
C GLN A 496 -19.76 7.09 -9.53
N LEU A 497 -18.83 6.61 -10.36
CA LEU A 497 -17.68 7.37 -10.81
C LEU A 497 -17.77 7.58 -12.33
N VAL A 498 -17.35 8.75 -12.79
CA VAL A 498 -17.14 9.04 -14.21
C VAL A 498 -15.67 9.30 -14.44
N ILE A 499 -15.06 8.54 -15.33
CA ILE A 499 -13.62 8.56 -15.61
C ILE A 499 -13.38 9.17 -16.99
N ARG A 500 -12.41 10.08 -17.08
CA ARG A 500 -11.96 10.70 -18.34
C ARG A 500 -10.44 10.69 -18.43
N ASN A 501 -9.93 10.66 -19.66
CA ASN A 501 -8.51 10.85 -19.90
C ASN A 501 -8.12 12.30 -19.55
N SER A 502 -7.13 12.43 -18.67
CA SER A 502 -6.58 13.71 -18.20
C SER A 502 -5.06 13.73 -18.36
N THR A 503 -4.54 13.13 -19.44
CA THR A 503 -3.09 13.13 -19.70
C THR A 503 -2.54 14.55 -19.69
N VAL A 504 -1.39 14.74 -19.04
CA VAL A 504 -0.67 16.02 -19.03
C VAL A 504 0.26 16.02 -20.24
N LEU A 505 0.03 16.96 -21.15
CA LEU A 505 0.78 17.08 -22.40
C LEU A 505 1.60 18.35 -22.41
N THR A 506 2.85 18.22 -22.85
CA THR A 506 3.71 19.36 -23.15
C THR A 506 3.56 19.77 -24.60
N MET A 507 4.10 20.94 -24.98
CA MET A 507 4.05 21.41 -26.36
C MET A 507 4.68 20.40 -27.34
N GLN A 508 5.79 19.78 -26.93
CA GLN A 508 6.48 18.77 -27.74
C GLN A 508 5.64 17.50 -27.90
N ASP A 509 4.97 17.06 -26.82
CA ASP A 509 4.07 15.90 -26.87
C ASP A 509 2.94 16.12 -27.88
N VAL A 510 2.30 17.29 -27.85
CA VAL A 510 1.19 17.62 -28.77
C VAL A 510 1.65 17.60 -30.22
N GLU A 511 2.81 18.21 -30.51
CA GLU A 511 3.36 18.20 -31.87
C GLU A 511 3.66 16.78 -32.34
N ARG A 512 4.33 15.98 -31.50
CA ARG A 512 4.71 14.59 -31.80
C ARG A 512 3.48 13.73 -32.04
N LEU A 513 2.51 13.74 -31.13
CA LEU A 513 1.32 12.89 -31.22
C LEU A 513 0.42 13.28 -32.39
N ARG A 514 0.27 14.57 -32.71
CA ARG A 514 -0.46 15.01 -33.91
C ARG A 514 0.19 14.51 -35.19
N LYS A 515 1.53 14.49 -35.28
CA LYS A 515 2.25 13.93 -36.44
C LYS A 515 1.97 12.42 -36.57
N VAL A 516 2.05 11.68 -35.47
CA VAL A 516 1.79 10.23 -35.45
C VAL A 516 0.36 9.91 -35.89
N ILE A 517 -0.64 10.60 -35.32
CA ILE A 517 -2.05 10.35 -35.65
C ILE A 517 -2.35 10.69 -37.12
N LYS A 518 -1.80 11.80 -37.65
CA LYS A 518 -1.94 12.14 -39.07
C LYS A 518 -1.35 11.05 -39.96
N LYS A 519 -0.15 10.54 -39.64
CA LYS A 519 0.50 9.46 -40.39
C LYS A 519 -0.32 8.17 -40.38
N GLN A 520 -0.93 7.84 -39.24
CA GLN A 520 -1.82 6.69 -39.12
C GLN A 520 -3.09 6.89 -39.95
N GLN A 521 -3.72 8.07 -39.91
CA GLN A 521 -4.90 8.39 -40.70
C GLN A 521 -4.63 8.33 -42.21
N THR A 522 -3.48 8.82 -42.68
CA THR A 522 -3.09 8.73 -44.09
C THR A 522 -2.82 7.28 -44.51
N ALA A 523 -2.15 6.48 -43.67
CA ALA A 523 -1.90 5.07 -43.96
C ALA A 523 -3.20 4.24 -44.04
N THR A 524 -4.19 4.52 -43.17
CA THR A 524 -5.51 3.87 -43.22
C THR A 524 -6.36 4.34 -44.41
N GLN A 525 -6.18 5.59 -44.85
CA GLN A 525 -6.82 6.08 -46.08
C GLN A 525 -6.23 5.41 -47.33
N ASP A 526 -4.91 5.23 -47.40
CA ASP A 526 -4.24 4.56 -48.52
C ASP A 526 -4.61 3.06 -48.60
N THR A 527 -4.74 2.35 -47.48
CA THR A 527 -5.24 0.96 -47.49
C THR A 527 -6.72 0.86 -47.87
N SER A 528 -7.57 1.78 -47.41
CA SER A 528 -8.99 1.82 -47.80
C SER A 528 -9.23 2.28 -49.25
N ALA A 529 -8.29 3.05 -49.83
CA ALA A 529 -8.29 3.41 -51.23
C ALA A 529 -7.84 2.22 -52.10
N ASN A 530 -6.88 1.43 -51.64
CA ASN A 530 -6.45 0.22 -52.35
C ASN A 530 -7.49 -0.90 -52.32
N GLU A 531 -8.27 -1.05 -51.25
CA GLU A 531 -9.42 -1.98 -51.20
C GLU A 531 -10.61 -1.53 -52.08
N LYS A 532 -10.80 -0.23 -52.28
CA LYS A 532 -11.84 0.29 -53.21
C LYS A 532 -11.46 0.21 -54.68
N VAL A 533 -10.17 0.01 -55.01
CA VAL A 533 -9.71 -0.19 -56.39
C VAL A 533 -9.77 -1.68 -56.78
N SER A 534 -9.81 -2.62 -55.83
CA SER A 534 -9.97 -4.06 -56.14
C SER A 534 -11.40 -4.51 -56.45
N ASP A 535 -12.44 -3.71 -56.17
CA ASP A 535 -13.85 -4.11 -56.37
C ASP A 535 -14.50 -3.65 -57.69
N VAL A 536 -13.72 -3.11 -58.64
CA VAL A 536 -14.25 -2.67 -59.96
C VAL A 536 -13.81 -3.56 -61.13
N ASN A 537 -12.89 -4.51 -60.94
CA ASN A 537 -12.48 -5.44 -62.01
C ASN A 537 -12.63 -6.91 -61.60
N ALA A 538 -13.89 -7.35 -61.48
CA ALA A 538 -14.21 -8.78 -61.48
C ALA A 538 -15.34 -9.06 -62.49
N SER A 539 -14.98 -9.13 -63.77
CA SER A 539 -15.75 -9.90 -64.74
C SER A 539 -14.82 -10.50 -65.80
N THR A 540 -15.16 -11.73 -66.20
CA THR A 540 -14.61 -12.59 -67.27
C THR A 540 -13.44 -13.54 -66.97
N GLU A 541 -13.84 -14.76 -66.55
CA GLU A 541 -13.50 -16.10 -67.07
C GLU A 541 -12.07 -16.50 -67.53
N ASN A 542 -11.61 -17.56 -66.84
CA ASN A 542 -11.07 -18.85 -67.31
C ASN A 542 -9.62 -19.04 -67.83
N THR A 543 -9.06 -20.11 -67.24
CA THR A 543 -8.16 -21.16 -67.77
C THR A 543 -6.62 -21.06 -67.68
N LYS A 544 -6.08 -22.09 -67.01
CA LYS A 544 -4.87 -22.92 -67.27
C LYS A 544 -3.52 -22.59 -66.61
N ASP A 545 -3.09 -23.59 -65.81
CA ASP A 545 -1.80 -24.31 -65.77
C ASP A 545 -0.45 -23.57 -65.71
N GLY A 546 0.41 -24.02 -64.77
CA GLY A 546 1.88 -23.89 -64.79
C GLY A 546 2.44 -23.09 -63.60
N LYS A 547 2.92 -23.70 -62.51
CA LYS A 547 4.21 -24.38 -62.29
C LYS A 547 5.43 -23.43 -62.15
N ALA A 548 5.86 -23.30 -60.89
CA ALA A 548 7.22 -23.24 -60.34
C ALA A 548 8.15 -22.03 -60.57
N GLU A 549 8.85 -21.72 -59.45
CA GLU A 549 10.24 -21.23 -59.33
C GLU A 549 10.51 -19.80 -59.85
N SER A 550 11.40 -18.97 -59.32
CA SER A 550 12.22 -18.78 -58.10
C SER A 550 13.16 -17.60 -58.46
N GLU A 551 14.06 -17.18 -57.57
CA GLU A 551 15.14 -16.19 -57.79
C GLU A 551 14.69 -14.75 -57.50
N SER A 552 14.96 -14.16 -56.33
CA SER A 552 16.25 -13.85 -55.67
C SER A 552 17.20 -13.09 -56.58
N ASP A 553 17.38 -11.81 -56.30
CA ASP A 553 18.69 -11.15 -56.40
C ASP A 553 18.73 -10.06 -55.32
N ASP A 554 19.65 -10.30 -54.39
CA ASP A 554 20.23 -9.36 -53.44
C ASP A 554 21.15 -8.38 -54.19
N ASP A 555 21.41 -7.23 -53.57
CA ASP A 555 22.70 -6.52 -53.51
C ASP A 555 22.41 -5.17 -52.82
N ASP A 556 22.71 -5.06 -51.53
CA ASP A 556 23.99 -4.58 -50.98
C ASP A 556 24.19 -3.08 -51.22
N ASP A 557 24.22 -2.27 -50.15
CA ASP A 557 25.48 -2.05 -49.42
C ASP A 557 25.39 -0.89 -48.39
N GLU A 558 26.11 -1.10 -47.28
CA GLU A 558 26.78 -0.16 -46.35
C GLU A 558 26.03 1.09 -45.81
N GLY A 559 25.99 1.39 -44.50
CA GLY A 559 26.84 0.97 -43.38
C GLY A 559 27.19 2.20 -42.53
N ALA A 560 26.97 2.12 -41.20
CA ALA A 560 27.70 2.77 -40.09
C ALA A 560 26.81 3.20 -38.90
N ASP A 561 26.58 2.23 -38.01
CA ASP A 561 26.94 2.21 -36.58
C ASP A 561 26.88 3.51 -35.72
N LEU A 562 26.15 3.45 -34.60
CA LEU A 562 26.66 3.64 -33.22
C LEU A 562 25.53 3.60 -32.14
N LYS A 563 25.54 2.49 -31.37
CA LYS A 563 25.36 2.35 -29.91
C LYS A 563 24.01 2.60 -29.22
N ASP A 564 23.36 1.47 -28.93
CA ASP A 564 22.86 0.97 -27.63
C ASP A 564 22.45 1.97 -26.54
N GLY A 565 21.16 1.90 -26.20
CA GLY A 565 20.62 2.38 -24.93
C GLY A 565 19.18 2.85 -25.05
N GLU A 566 18.23 1.92 -25.21
CA GLU A 566 16.78 2.03 -24.89
C GLU A 566 15.98 1.01 -25.72
N THR A 567 16.18 -0.28 -25.44
CA THR A 567 15.29 -1.35 -25.91
C THR A 567 14.55 -1.95 -24.73
N ASN A 568 13.40 -1.36 -24.41
CA ASN A 568 12.16 -2.10 -24.11
C ASN A 568 11.05 -1.10 -23.76
N CYS A 569 10.47 -0.51 -24.78
CA CYS A 569 9.10 -0.01 -24.71
C CYS A 569 8.41 -0.54 -25.97
N VAL A 570 7.74 -1.69 -25.83
CA VAL A 570 6.87 -2.21 -26.89
C VAL A 570 5.67 -1.29 -26.94
N VAL A 571 5.77 -0.30 -27.83
CA VAL A 571 4.68 0.58 -28.21
C VAL A 571 3.68 -0.23 -29.03
N MET A 572 2.48 -0.45 -28.49
CA MET A 572 1.22 -0.29 -29.24
C MET A 572 0.05 0.04 -28.32
#